data_AF-A0A841J175-F1
#
_entry.id   AF-A0A841J175-F1
#
_cell.length_a   1.000
_cell.length_b   1.000
_cell.length_c   1.000
_cell.angle_alpha   90.00
_cell.angle_beta   90.00
_cell.angle_gamma   90.00
#
_symmetry.space_group_name_H-M   'P 1'
#
loop_
_entity.id
_entity.type
_entity.pdbx_description
1 polymer ?
#
loop_
_entity_poly.entity_id
_entity_poly.type
_entity_poly.pdbx_seq_one_letter_code
_entity_poly.pdbx_strand_id
1 'polypeptide(L)'
;MVDKPGAGEPGVSSADRTLGELVSDATGNLSRLVRLEIELAKAEAKAEATKAGKGIAGFAVFAVLAHIFVILLSVTAAFALYELTPLPGWASFGIVTLAYLLIALAFALFGVLSFRKMRGLERTSLTMTRLRAILRREIRPPRPGDTSVATAATAQSAATAVTHRR
;
A
#
# COMPACT_ATOMS: atom_id res chain seq x y z
N MET A 1 -52.72 -39.06 -15.41
CA MET A 1 -53.28 -37.91 -16.14
C MET A 1 -52.76 -36.65 -15.49
N VAL A 2 -51.65 -36.09 -15.99
CA VAL A 2 -51.37 -34.65 -16.15
C VAL A 2 -50.23 -34.59 -17.17
N ASP A 3 -50.41 -33.74 -18.17
CA ASP A 3 -49.82 -33.80 -19.50
C ASP A 3 -48.31 -33.63 -19.63
N LYS A 4 -47.79 -34.29 -20.67
CA LYS A 4 -46.57 -33.96 -21.38
C LYS A 4 -46.85 -32.77 -22.30
N PRO A 5 -46.22 -31.59 -22.14
CA PRO A 5 -46.29 -30.56 -23.16
C PRO A 5 -45.12 -30.72 -24.15
N GLY A 6 -45.49 -30.83 -25.42
CA GLY A 6 -44.86 -30.06 -26.48
C GLY A 6 -43.48 -30.49 -26.95
N ALA A 7 -43.46 -31.20 -28.06
CA ALA A 7 -42.36 -31.16 -29.02
C ALA A 7 -42.27 -29.75 -29.66
N GLY A 8 -41.03 -29.35 -29.99
CA GLY A 8 -40.67 -28.24 -30.87
C GLY A 8 -40.43 -26.91 -30.14
N GLU A 9 -39.40 -26.10 -30.39
CA GLU A 9 -38.28 -26.02 -31.35
C GLU A 9 -37.35 -24.90 -30.81
N PRO A 10 -36.22 -24.51 -31.44
CA PRO A 10 -35.46 -25.14 -32.51
C PRO A 10 -34.05 -25.52 -32.03
N GLY A 11 -33.45 -26.50 -32.69
CA GLY A 11 -32.01 -26.43 -32.87
C GLY A 11 -31.74 -25.11 -33.58
N VAL A 12 -31.18 -24.12 -32.88
CA VAL A 12 -30.47 -23.03 -33.54
C VAL A 12 -29.37 -23.72 -34.31
N SER A 13 -29.64 -23.97 -35.59
CA SER A 13 -28.69 -24.30 -36.62
C SER A 13 -27.40 -23.55 -36.28
N SER A 14 -26.39 -24.29 -35.83
CA SER A 14 -25.05 -23.75 -35.64
C SER A 14 -24.47 -23.20 -36.94
N ALA A 15 -25.13 -23.47 -38.08
CA ALA A 15 -24.76 -22.99 -39.41
C ALA A 15 -25.23 -21.56 -39.73
N ASP A 16 -26.15 -20.95 -38.95
CA ASP A 16 -26.68 -19.61 -39.25
C ASP A 16 -26.35 -18.54 -38.20
N ARG A 17 -25.61 -18.89 -37.13
CA ARG A 17 -25.13 -17.88 -36.18
C ARG A 17 -24.09 -17.00 -36.85
N THR A 18 -24.39 -15.71 -36.91
CA THR A 18 -23.48 -14.74 -37.51
C THR A 18 -22.18 -14.66 -36.70
N LEU A 19 -21.05 -14.41 -37.36
CA LEU A 19 -19.76 -14.18 -36.68
C LEU A 19 -19.86 -13.08 -35.61
N GLY A 20 -20.75 -12.10 -35.81
CA GLY A 20 -21.03 -11.05 -34.85
C GLY A 20 -21.67 -11.55 -33.56
N GLU A 21 -22.61 -12.50 -33.63
CA GLU A 21 -23.21 -13.14 -32.44
C GLU A 21 -22.19 -13.97 -31.67
N LEU A 22 -21.33 -14.73 -32.36
CA LEU A 22 -20.29 -15.55 -31.71
C LEU A 22 -19.26 -14.68 -30.98
N VAL A 23 -18.85 -13.57 -31.59
CA VAL A 23 -17.93 -12.60 -30.97
C VAL A 23 -18.59 -11.86 -29.81
N SER A 24 -19.86 -11.50 -29.95
CA SER A 24 -20.65 -10.88 -28.88
C SER A 24 -20.76 -11.81 -27.66
N ASP A 25 -21.11 -13.08 -27.88
CA ASP A 25 -21.20 -14.09 -26.82
C ASP A 25 -19.84 -14.36 -26.15
N ALA A 26 -18.77 -14.49 -26.94
CA ALA A 26 -17.42 -14.68 -26.42
C ALA A 26 -16.96 -13.48 -25.57
N THR A 27 -17.23 -12.26 -26.02
CA THR A 27 -16.92 -11.02 -25.28
C THR A 27 -17.75 -10.91 -23.99
N GLY A 28 -19.02 -11.31 -24.05
CA GLY A 28 -19.90 -11.39 -22.87
C GLY A 28 -19.44 -12.44 -21.86
N ASN A 29 -18.89 -13.56 -22.31
CA ASN A 29 -18.33 -14.60 -21.43
C ASN A 29 -17.02 -14.15 -20.79
N LEU A 30 -16.12 -13.51 -21.54
CA LEU A 30 -14.90 -12.93 -20.99
C LEU A 30 -15.20 -11.85 -19.95
N SER A 31 -16.18 -10.98 -20.24
CA SER A 31 -16.63 -9.94 -19.30
C SER A 31 -17.18 -10.54 -18.00
N ARG A 32 -17.87 -11.70 -18.08
CA ARG A 32 -18.34 -12.45 -16.91
C ARG A 32 -17.18 -13.02 -16.10
N LEU A 33 -16.17 -13.63 -16.74
CA LEU A 33 -15.01 -14.18 -16.05
C LEU A 33 -14.22 -13.10 -15.30
N VAL A 34 -13.93 -11.97 -15.95
CA VAL A 34 -13.22 -10.85 -15.31
C VAL A 34 -13.98 -10.34 -14.09
N ARG A 35 -15.31 -10.21 -14.19
CA ARG A 35 -16.14 -9.77 -13.06
C ARG A 35 -16.14 -10.78 -11.91
N LEU A 36 -16.19 -12.08 -12.21
CA LEU A 36 -16.11 -13.14 -11.22
C LEU A 36 -14.75 -13.15 -10.50
N GLU A 37 -13.65 -12.96 -11.25
CA GLU A 37 -12.30 -12.90 -10.67
C GLU A 37 -12.15 -11.71 -9.72
N ILE A 38 -12.71 -10.55 -10.10
CA ILE A 38 -12.75 -9.36 -9.23
C ILE A 38 -13.62 -9.61 -7.99
N GLU A 39 -14.78 -10.25 -8.17
CA GLU A 39 -15.68 -10.57 -7.06
C GLU A 39 -15.02 -11.57 -6.08
N LEU A 40 -14.30 -12.56 -6.60
CA LEU A 40 -13.52 -13.52 -5.82
C LEU A 40 -12.38 -12.83 -5.07
N ALA A 41 -11.55 -12.05 -5.78
CA ALA A 41 -10.44 -11.31 -5.17
C ALA A 41 -10.93 -10.34 -4.09
N LYS A 42 -12.09 -9.71 -4.30
CA LYS A 42 -12.73 -8.86 -3.29
C LYS A 42 -13.23 -9.68 -2.09
N ALA A 43 -13.80 -10.85 -2.31
CA ALA A 43 -14.23 -11.75 -1.23
C ALA A 43 -13.03 -12.25 -0.41
N GLU A 44 -11.94 -12.64 -1.06
CA GLU A 44 -10.70 -13.07 -0.42
C GLU A 44 -10.05 -11.92 0.35
N ALA A 45 -9.90 -10.74 -0.26
CA ALA A 45 -9.40 -9.55 0.41
C ALA A 45 -10.25 -9.19 1.65
N LYS A 46 -11.58 -9.33 1.59
CA LYS A 46 -12.46 -9.11 2.74
C LYS A 46 -12.26 -10.17 3.83
N ALA A 47 -12.11 -11.43 3.44
CA ALA A 47 -11.85 -12.53 4.37
C ALA A 47 -10.51 -12.36 5.08
N GLU A 48 -9.46 -12.00 4.34
CA GLU A 48 -8.13 -11.67 4.87
C GLU A 48 -8.19 -10.47 5.81
N ALA A 49 -8.84 -9.37 5.40
CA ALA A 49 -9.01 -8.18 6.23
C ALA A 49 -9.75 -8.50 7.53
N THR A 50 -10.77 -9.36 7.47
CA THR A 50 -11.51 -9.79 8.66
C THR A 50 -10.66 -10.67 9.58
N LYS A 51 -9.86 -11.59 9.01
CA LYS A 51 -8.94 -12.45 9.75
C LYS A 51 -7.86 -11.62 10.44
N ALA A 52 -7.26 -10.69 9.72
CA ALA A 52 -6.30 -9.72 10.26
C ALA A 52 -6.95 -8.86 11.36
N GLY A 53 -8.17 -8.36 11.12
CA GLY A 53 -8.93 -7.58 12.10
C GLY A 53 -9.21 -8.33 13.41
N LYS A 54 -9.58 -9.61 13.35
CA LYS A 54 -9.74 -10.47 14.54
C LYS A 54 -8.42 -10.64 15.29
N GLY A 55 -7.32 -10.84 14.58
CA GLY A 55 -5.99 -10.91 15.17
C GLY A 55 -5.64 -9.62 15.93
N ILE A 56 -5.80 -8.46 15.28
CA ILE A 56 -5.56 -7.15 15.89
C ILE A 56 -6.45 -6.92 17.11
N ALA A 57 -7.73 -7.30 17.06
CA ALA A 57 -8.65 -7.18 18.18
C ALA A 57 -8.21 -8.05 19.38
N GLY A 58 -7.76 -9.28 19.14
CA GLY A 58 -7.20 -10.15 20.19
C GLY A 58 -5.93 -9.53 20.81
N PHE A 59 -5.06 -8.95 19.99
CA PHE A 59 -3.87 -8.24 20.48
C PHE A 59 -4.21 -7.02 21.33
N ALA A 60 -5.32 -6.33 21.09
CA ALA A 60 -5.75 -5.22 21.93
C ALA A 60 -6.09 -5.69 23.37
N VAL A 61 -6.83 -6.79 23.50
CA VAL A 61 -7.13 -7.39 24.81
C VAL A 61 -5.86 -7.87 25.49
N PHE A 62 -4.98 -8.56 24.75
CA PHE A 62 -3.68 -8.99 25.26
C PHE A 62 -2.83 -7.80 25.74
N ALA A 63 -2.78 -6.70 24.98
CA ALA A 63 -2.01 -5.52 25.35
C ALA A 63 -2.50 -4.90 26.67
N VAL A 64 -3.82 -4.82 26.88
CA VAL A 64 -4.39 -4.34 28.14
C VAL A 64 -4.03 -5.27 29.31
N LEU A 65 -4.21 -6.58 29.13
CA LEU A 65 -3.87 -7.56 30.18
C LEU A 65 -2.38 -7.58 30.49
N ALA A 66 -1.53 -7.54 29.46
CA ALA A 66 -0.08 -7.46 29.60
C ALA A 66 0.34 -6.18 30.33
N HIS A 67 -0.32 -5.05 30.05
CA HIS A 67 -0.05 -3.79 30.74
C HIS A 67 -0.39 -3.88 32.23
N ILE A 68 -1.56 -4.42 32.58
CA ILE A 68 -1.96 -4.65 33.98
C ILE A 68 -0.97 -5.61 34.66
N PHE A 69 -0.59 -6.70 33.97
CA PHE A 69 0.38 -7.66 34.49
C PHE A 69 1.73 -7.01 34.78
N VAL A 70 2.25 -6.15 33.89
CA VAL A 70 3.51 -5.43 34.11
C VAL A 70 3.42 -4.52 35.34
N ILE A 71 2.29 -3.82 35.55
CA ILE A 71 2.09 -2.98 36.74
C ILE A 71 2.15 -3.83 38.02
N LEU A 72 1.40 -4.94 38.07
CA LEU A 72 1.40 -5.84 39.22
C LEU A 72 2.79 -6.44 39.45
N LEU A 73 3.45 -6.90 38.39
CA LEU A 73 4.80 -7.44 38.45
C LEU A 73 5.80 -6.39 38.95
N SER A 74 5.65 -5.12 38.57
CA SER A 74 6.50 -4.02 39.05
C SER A 74 6.41 -3.87 40.56
N VAL A 75 5.19 -3.90 41.10
CA VAL A 75 4.93 -3.82 42.54
C VAL A 75 5.49 -5.05 43.25
N THR A 76 5.19 -6.25 42.76
CA THR A 76 5.72 -7.51 43.30
C THR A 76 7.25 -7.53 43.31
N ALA A 77 7.89 -7.10 42.23
CA ALA A 77 9.35 -7.05 42.14
C ALA A 77 9.94 -6.03 43.12
N ALA A 78 9.35 -4.84 43.23
CA ALA A 78 9.84 -3.82 44.16
C ALA A 78 9.69 -4.25 45.63
N PHE A 79 8.57 -4.88 45.98
CA PHE A 79 8.39 -5.48 47.31
C PHE A 79 9.37 -6.62 47.56
N ALA A 80 9.57 -7.51 46.60
CA ALA A 80 10.56 -8.58 46.73
C ALA A 80 11.97 -8.01 46.96
N LEU A 81 12.38 -6.98 46.22
CA LEU A 81 13.66 -6.30 46.44
C LEU A 81 13.73 -5.68 47.84
N TYR A 82 12.67 -5.02 48.29
CA TYR A 82 12.60 -4.43 49.62
C TYR A 82 12.73 -5.47 50.75
N GLU A 83 12.13 -6.66 50.61
CA GLU A 83 12.25 -7.73 51.60
C GLU A 83 13.62 -8.43 51.56
N LEU A 84 14.19 -8.61 50.36
CA LEU A 84 15.47 -9.32 50.20
C LEU A 84 16.70 -8.46 50.48
N THR A 85 16.55 -7.13 50.56
CA THR A 85 17.66 -6.20 50.72
C THR A 85 17.37 -5.15 51.79
N PRO A 86 18.38 -4.65 52.52
CA PRO A 86 18.19 -3.60 53.53
C PRO A 86 17.98 -2.20 52.91
N LEU A 87 17.43 -2.12 51.70
CA LEU A 87 17.22 -0.87 50.98
C LEU A 87 15.94 -0.17 51.48
N PRO A 88 15.92 1.17 51.52
CA PRO A 88 14.68 1.89 51.76
C PRO A 88 13.72 1.69 50.58
N GLY A 89 12.41 1.65 50.84
CA GLY A 89 11.40 1.34 49.83
C GLY A 89 11.55 2.15 48.53
N TRP A 90 11.81 3.46 48.62
CA TRP A 90 12.00 4.30 47.43
C TRP A 90 13.13 3.81 46.51
N ALA A 91 14.21 3.25 47.07
CA ALA A 91 15.34 2.74 46.30
C ALA A 91 14.97 1.44 45.58
N SER A 92 14.23 0.54 46.22
CA SER A 92 13.74 -0.70 45.60
C SER A 92 12.83 -0.44 44.40
N PHE A 93 11.86 0.47 44.54
CA PHE A 93 11.01 0.90 43.42
C PHE A 93 11.80 1.64 42.34
N GLY A 94 12.80 2.43 42.73
CA GLY A 94 13.70 3.12 41.81
C GLY A 94 14.52 2.17 40.95
N ILE A 95 15.03 1.08 41.52
CA ILE A 95 15.81 0.06 40.80
C ILE A 95 14.94 -0.66 39.76
N VAL A 96 13.72 -1.05 40.12
CA VAL A 96 12.79 -1.69 39.18
C VAL A 96 12.43 -0.74 38.04
N THR A 97 12.20 0.54 38.36
CA THR A 97 11.95 1.59 37.36
C THR A 97 13.14 1.75 36.41
N LEU A 98 14.36 1.80 36.94
CA LEU A 98 15.58 1.89 36.13
C LEU A 98 15.76 0.66 35.24
N ALA A 99 15.46 -0.54 35.74
CA ALA A 99 15.49 -1.76 34.94
C ALA A 99 14.54 -1.69 33.75
N TYR A 100 13.29 -1.22 33.94
CA TYR A 100 12.37 -1.00 32.83
C TYR A 100 12.84 0.10 31.87
N LEU A 101 13.48 1.15 32.37
CA LEU A 101 14.05 2.20 31.53
C LEU A 101 15.16 1.65 30.61
N LEU A 102 16.02 0.78 31.13
CA LEU A 102 17.07 0.13 30.35
C LEU A 102 16.48 -0.81 29.28
N ILE A 103 15.45 -1.58 29.64
CA ILE A 103 14.73 -2.43 28.68
C ILE A 103 14.10 -1.56 27.58
N ALA A 104 13.38 -0.49 27.96
CA ALA A 104 12.75 0.42 27.01
C ALA A 104 13.78 1.08 26.07
N LEU A 105 14.93 1.49 26.60
CA LEU A 105 16.03 2.03 25.82
C LEU A 105 16.58 0.99 24.83
N ALA A 106 16.80 -0.24 25.25
CA ALA A 106 17.27 -1.32 24.38
C ALA A 106 16.29 -1.58 23.21
N PHE A 107 14.98 -1.63 23.50
CA PHE A 107 13.94 -1.77 22.47
C PHE A 107 13.88 -0.56 21.54
N ALA A 108 14.00 0.66 22.06
CA ALA A 108 14.04 1.87 21.25
C ALA A 108 15.25 1.86 20.29
N LEU A 109 16.44 1.51 20.79
CA LEU A 109 17.64 1.37 19.97
C LEU A 109 17.48 0.28 18.92
N PHE A 110 16.99 -0.89 19.30
CA PHE A 110 16.73 -1.99 18.36
C PHE A 110 15.73 -1.58 17.27
N GLY A 111 14.67 -0.86 17.65
CA GLY A 111 13.69 -0.29 16.73
C GLY A 111 14.37 0.65 15.73
N VAL A 112 15.10 1.65 16.20
CA VAL A 112 15.81 2.61 15.34
C VAL A 112 16.79 1.91 14.40
N LEU A 113 17.55 0.94 14.89
CA LEU A 113 18.49 0.15 14.06
C LEU A 113 17.76 -0.66 12.99
N SER A 114 16.64 -1.28 13.35
CA SER A 114 15.82 -2.06 12.43
C SER A 114 15.17 -1.18 11.35
N PHE A 115 14.61 -0.02 11.74
CA PHE A 115 14.05 0.95 10.80
C PHE A 115 15.10 1.53 9.85
N ARG A 116 16.33 1.75 10.33
CA ARG A 116 17.45 2.18 9.47
C ARG A 116 17.81 1.11 8.42
N LYS A 117 17.69 -0.17 8.77
CA LYS A 117 17.94 -1.29 7.83
C LYS A 117 16.83 -1.45 6.79
N MET A 118 15.61 -1.01 7.10
CA MET A 118 14.43 -1.08 6.20
C MET A 118 14.27 0.12 5.26
N ARG A 119 15.26 1.00 5.09
CA ARG A 119 15.25 2.14 4.13
C ARG A 119 15.26 1.71 2.64
N GLY A 120 14.72 0.54 2.30
CA GLY A 120 14.65 -0.03 0.95
C GLY A 120 13.74 0.72 -0.03
N LEU A 121 12.85 1.60 0.45
CA LEU A 121 11.94 2.37 -0.40
C LEU A 121 12.51 3.72 -0.87
N GLU A 122 13.75 4.06 -0.52
CA GLU A 122 14.40 5.29 -1.03
C GLU A 122 14.53 5.25 -2.56
N ARG A 123 14.77 4.08 -3.17
CA ARG A 123 14.84 3.99 -4.64
C ARG A 123 13.48 4.20 -5.32
N THR A 124 12.40 3.70 -4.70
CA THR A 124 11.04 3.88 -5.21
C THR A 124 10.56 5.33 -5.04
N SER A 125 10.86 5.95 -3.89
CA SER A 125 10.55 7.36 -3.66
C SER A 125 11.36 8.28 -4.58
N LEU A 126 12.62 7.96 -4.87
CA LEU A 126 13.44 8.67 -5.85
C LEU A 126 12.88 8.53 -7.27
N THR A 127 12.45 7.33 -7.66
CA THR A 127 11.81 7.10 -8.98
C THR A 127 10.47 7.83 -9.10
N MET A 128 9.61 7.78 -8.07
CA MET A 128 8.36 8.55 -8.04
C MET A 128 8.63 10.06 -8.07
N THR A 129 9.66 10.53 -7.38
CA THR A 129 10.04 11.95 -7.38
C THR A 129 10.56 12.37 -8.75
N ARG A 130 11.36 11.53 -9.43
CA ARG A 130 11.82 11.75 -10.81
C ARG A 130 10.66 11.75 -11.79
N LEU A 131 9.74 10.78 -11.67
CA LEU A 131 8.56 10.68 -12.51
C LEU A 131 7.64 11.91 -12.34
N ARG A 132 7.44 12.34 -11.09
CA ARG A 132 6.69 13.56 -10.77
C ARG A 132 7.38 14.82 -11.30
N ALA A 133 8.72 14.87 -11.28
CA ALA A 133 9.48 16.00 -11.80
C ALA A 133 9.37 16.11 -13.33
N ILE A 134 9.36 14.97 -14.05
CA ILE A 134 9.15 14.91 -15.50
C ILE A 134 7.71 15.33 -15.84
N LEU A 135 6.71 14.76 -15.16
CA LEU A 135 5.30 15.13 -15.37
C LEU A 135 5.00 16.60 -15.05
N ARG A 136 5.70 17.19 -14.07
CA ARG A 136 5.58 18.62 -13.72
C ARG A 136 6.25 19.53 -14.75
N ARG A 137 7.21 19.03 -15.54
CA ARG A 137 7.93 19.82 -16.55
C ARG A 137 7.26 19.77 -17.93
N GLU A 138 6.46 18.74 -18.23
CA GLU A 138 5.97 18.47 -19.59
C GLU A 138 4.53 18.94 -19.91
N ILE A 139 3.81 19.60 -18.99
CA ILE A 139 2.45 20.08 -19.30
C ILE A 139 2.37 21.60 -19.11
N ARG A 140 3.05 22.33 -19.99
CA ARG A 140 2.70 23.71 -20.32
C ARG A 140 2.13 23.70 -21.74
N PRO A 141 0.83 23.94 -21.96
CA PRO A 141 0.31 24.07 -23.32
C PRO A 141 1.02 25.25 -23.99
N PRO A 142 1.53 25.08 -25.23
CA PRO A 142 2.15 26.18 -25.96
C PRO A 142 1.14 27.31 -26.08
N ARG A 143 1.52 28.51 -25.65
CA ARG A 143 0.66 29.68 -25.88
C ARG A 143 0.72 29.99 -27.38
N PRO A 144 -0.41 30.32 -28.01
CA PRO A 144 -0.40 30.90 -29.35
C PRO A 144 0.46 32.17 -29.30
N GLY A 145 1.69 32.09 -29.79
CA GLY A 145 2.72 33.13 -29.64
C GLY A 145 4.14 32.57 -29.55
N ASP A 146 4.33 31.36 -28.99
CA ASP A 146 5.67 30.77 -28.77
C ASP A 146 6.37 30.35 -30.08
N THR A 147 5.57 30.08 -31.12
CA THR A 147 6.07 29.84 -32.49
C THR A 147 6.75 31.06 -33.09
N SER A 148 6.32 32.28 -32.73
CA SER A 148 6.97 33.50 -33.23
C SER A 148 8.39 33.68 -32.71
N VAL A 149 8.66 33.24 -31.47
CA VAL A 149 9.97 33.36 -30.82
C VAL A 149 10.95 32.28 -31.30
N ALA A 150 10.45 31.05 -31.53
CA ALA A 150 11.24 29.95 -32.08
C ALA A 150 11.64 30.18 -33.56
N THR A 151 10.74 30.74 -34.36
CA THR A 151 11.03 31.14 -35.76
C THR A 151 11.99 32.33 -35.80
N ALA A 152 11.88 33.31 -34.90
CA ALA A 152 12.80 34.45 -34.82
C ALA A 152 14.23 34.04 -34.43
N ALA A 153 14.40 33.11 -33.49
CA ALA A 153 15.71 32.60 -33.08
C ALA A 153 16.42 31.82 -34.19
N THR A 154 15.66 31.12 -35.03
CA THR A 154 16.21 30.35 -36.17
C THR A 154 16.66 31.28 -37.32
N ALA A 155 15.93 32.38 -37.56
CA ALA A 155 16.28 33.38 -38.58
C ALA A 155 17.52 34.22 -38.23
N GLN A 156 17.76 34.51 -36.94
CA GLN A 156 18.95 35.25 -36.48
C GLN A 156 20.26 34.46 -36.62
N SER A 157 20.20 33.12 -36.48
CA SER A 157 21.35 32.24 -36.65
C SER A 157 21.82 32.17 -38.13
N ALA A 158 20.87 32.20 -39.08
CA ALA A 158 21.18 32.19 -40.51
C ALA A 158 21.79 33.52 -41.01
N ALA A 159 21.40 34.66 -40.45
CA ALA A 159 21.92 35.98 -40.83
C ALA A 159 23.37 36.22 -40.39
N THR A 160 23.79 35.62 -39.27
CA THR A 160 25.16 35.76 -38.75
C THR A 160 26.18 34.95 -39.57
N ALA A 161 25.75 33.88 -40.23
CA ALA A 161 26.61 33.02 -41.06
C ALA A 161 27.02 33.65 -42.41
N VAL A 162 26.30 34.65 -42.91
CA VAL A 162 26.58 35.30 -44.22
C VAL A 162 27.61 36.44 -44.11
N THR A 163 27.85 36.98 -42.91
CA THR A 163 28.69 38.17 -42.73
C THR A 163 30.19 37.88 -42.61
N HIS A 164 30.59 36.60 -42.52
CA HIS A 164 32.00 36.22 -42.35
C HIS A 164 32.70 35.73 -43.64
N ARG A 165 32.06 35.87 -44.81
CA ARG A 165 32.56 35.43 -46.12
C ARG A 165 32.82 36.61 -47.06
N ARG A 166 33.73 37.51 -46.68
CA ARG A 166 34.38 38.47 -47.60
C ARG A 166 35.79 38.76 -47.15
#